data_AF-A0A8C7CEN1-F1
#
_entry.id   AF-A0A8C7CEN1-F1
#
_cell.length_a   1.000
_cell.length_b   1.000
_cell.length_c   1.000
_cell.angle_alpha   90.00
_cell.angle_beta   90.00
_cell.angle_gamma   90.00
#
_symmetry.space_group_name_H-M   'P 1'
#
loop_
_entity.id
_entity.type
_entity.pdbx_description
1 polymer ?
#
loop_
_entity_poly.entity_id
_entity_poly.type
_entity_poly.pdbx_seq_one_letter_code
_entity_poly.pdbx_strand_id
1 'polypeptide(L)'
;GTWKSTPGQVKQEELAALDCGYKHNDCAAVYSKEQEVGEALALRLGPGKALRHEDVFLTSKLCNTQHHPDYVETACSKSLIHLGLEYLALYLVYWPTAFQ
;
A
#
# COMPACT_ATOMS: atom_id res chain seq x y z
N GLY A 1 7.98 -3.38 3.77
CA GLY A 1 7.31 -2.89 5.00
C GLY A 1 7.70 -1.45 5.20
N THR A 2 6.73 -0.55 5.33
CA THR A 2 6.94 0.88 5.05
C THR A 2 6.73 1.82 6.24
N TRP A 3 6.53 1.29 7.44
CA TRP A 3 6.41 2.10 8.65
C TRP A 3 7.73 2.80 8.97
N LYS A 4 7.67 4.12 9.21
CA LYS A 4 8.84 4.99 9.50
C LYS A 4 9.88 5.10 8.38
N SER A 5 9.59 4.62 7.17
CA SER A 5 10.42 4.93 6.00
C SER A 5 10.53 6.45 5.79
N THR A 6 11.72 6.91 5.45
CA THR A 6 12.01 8.33 5.33
C THR A 6 11.20 8.95 4.18
N PRO A 7 10.52 10.09 4.39
CA PRO A 7 9.87 10.80 3.31
C PRO A 7 10.80 11.10 2.13
N GLY A 8 10.33 10.82 0.91
CA GLY A 8 11.12 11.01 -0.31
C GLY A 8 12.10 9.87 -0.61
N GLN A 9 12.26 8.89 0.28
CA GLN A 9 13.09 7.69 0.03
C GLN A 9 12.26 6.44 -0.24
N VAL A 10 10.97 6.43 0.13
CA VAL A 10 10.13 5.22 0.10
C VAL A 10 10.05 4.59 -1.28
N LYS A 11 9.94 5.42 -2.32
CA LYS A 11 9.95 4.94 -3.71
C LYS A 11 11.22 4.16 -4.04
N GLN A 12 12.38 4.67 -3.65
CA GLN A 12 13.66 4.00 -3.94
C GLN A 12 13.85 2.75 -3.08
N GLU A 13 13.42 2.80 -1.81
CA GLU A 13 13.40 1.64 -0.93
C GLU A 13 12.51 0.51 -1.48
N GLU A 14 11.33 0.86 -1.98
CA GLU A 14 10.38 -0.08 -2.57
C GLU A 14 10.93 -0.70 -3.86
N LEU A 15 11.53 0.11 -4.74
CA LEU A 15 12.20 -0.40 -5.94
C LEU A 15 13.33 -1.36 -5.59
N ALA A 16 14.18 -1.00 -4.63
CA ALA A 16 15.26 -1.86 -4.17
C ALA A 16 14.75 -3.17 -3.57
N ALA A 17 13.64 -3.14 -2.82
CA ALA A 17 13.03 -4.36 -2.28
C ALA A 17 12.53 -5.28 -3.41
N LEU A 18 11.79 -4.73 -4.39
CA LEU A 18 11.29 -5.49 -5.53
C LEU A 18 12.42 -6.09 -6.38
N ASP A 19 13.49 -5.32 -6.60
CA ASP A 19 14.67 -5.74 -7.37
C ASP A 19 15.50 -6.80 -6.60
N CYS A 20 15.51 -6.75 -5.27
CA CYS A 20 16.04 -7.81 -4.40
C CYS A 20 15.16 -9.06 -4.32
N GLY A 21 14.03 -9.09 -5.03
CA GLY A 21 13.15 -10.25 -5.13
C GLY A 21 12.03 -10.31 -4.09
N TYR A 22 11.83 -9.26 -3.28
CA TYR A 22 10.67 -9.21 -2.39
C TYR A 22 9.38 -9.24 -3.21
N LYS A 23 8.41 -10.03 -2.73
CA LYS A 23 7.06 -10.19 -3.31
C LYS A 23 5.95 -9.96 -2.29
N HIS A 24 6.29 -9.46 -1.11
CA HIS A 24 5.31 -9.08 -0.09
C HIS A 24 5.67 -7.69 0.43
N ASN A 25 4.72 -6.77 0.32
CA ASN A 25 4.86 -5.44 0.89
C ASN A 25 3.70 -5.09 1.85
N ASP A 26 4.07 -4.36 2.89
CA ASP A 26 3.20 -3.94 3.98
C ASP A 26 3.12 -2.41 4.01
N CYS A 27 1.91 -1.90 3.86
CA CYS A 27 1.53 -0.49 3.83
C CYS A 27 0.45 -0.22 4.87
N ALA A 28 0.17 1.05 5.13
CA ALA A 28 -1.02 1.51 5.82
C ALA A 28 -1.27 2.97 5.45
N ALA A 29 -2.54 3.38 5.33
CA ALA A 29 -2.88 4.76 5.02
C ALA A 29 -2.26 5.77 6.01
N VAL A 30 -2.18 5.39 7.30
CA VAL A 30 -1.62 6.25 8.37
C VAL A 30 -0.11 6.47 8.26
N TYR A 31 0.60 5.68 7.45
CA TYR A 31 2.03 5.93 7.19
C TYR A 31 2.23 7.12 6.24
N SER A 32 1.18 7.51 5.51
CA SER A 32 1.19 8.59 4.52
C SER A 32 2.23 8.38 3.41
N LYS A 33 2.48 7.10 3.05
CA LYS A 33 3.50 6.66 2.07
C LYS A 33 2.94 5.93 0.85
N GLU A 34 1.65 5.63 0.83
CA GLU A 34 1.04 4.79 -0.20
C GLU A 34 1.25 5.35 -1.62
N GLN A 35 1.26 6.67 -1.80
CA GLN A 35 1.53 7.28 -3.10
C GLN A 35 2.97 7.01 -3.59
N GLU A 36 3.97 7.18 -2.72
CA GLU A 36 5.38 6.90 -3.08
C GLU A 36 5.58 5.40 -3.41
N VAL A 37 4.88 4.52 -2.70
CA VAL A 37 4.87 3.07 -2.98
C VAL A 37 4.19 2.80 -4.33
N GLY A 38 3.03 3.40 -4.60
CA GLY A 38 2.32 3.24 -5.87
C GLY A 38 3.15 3.66 -7.07
N GLU A 39 3.92 4.74 -6.95
CA GLU A 39 4.87 5.16 -7.98
C GLU A 39 5.96 4.11 -8.26
N ALA A 40 6.47 3.44 -7.22
CA ALA A 40 7.45 2.37 -7.40
C ALA A 40 6.83 1.12 -8.04
N LEU A 41 5.63 0.73 -7.58
CA LEU A 41 4.88 -0.39 -8.16
C LEU A 41 4.58 -0.14 -9.64
N ALA A 42 4.18 1.07 -10.01
CA ALA A 42 3.94 1.46 -11.40
C ALA A 42 5.19 1.35 -12.29
N LEU A 43 6.41 1.28 -11.75
CA LEU A 43 7.63 1.07 -12.54
C LEU A 43 8.01 -0.41 -12.69
N ARG A 44 7.41 -1.32 -11.91
CA ARG A 44 7.77 -2.74 -11.87
C ARG A 44 6.64 -3.69 -12.22
N LEU A 45 5.38 -3.29 -11.99
CA LEU A 45 4.20 -4.12 -12.15
C LEU A 45 3.39 -3.76 -13.41
N GLY A 46 2.92 -4.77 -14.13
CA GLY A 46 1.97 -4.64 -15.23
C GLY A 46 2.50 -5.14 -16.58
N PRO A 47 1.72 -4.97 -17.66
CA PRO A 47 2.06 -5.49 -18.98
C PRO A 47 3.43 -4.99 -19.46
N GLY A 48 4.30 -5.91 -19.88
CA GLY A 48 5.63 -5.60 -20.38
C GLY A 48 6.65 -5.19 -19.30
N LYS A 49 6.30 -5.29 -18.01
CA LYS A 49 7.23 -5.02 -16.90
C LYS A 49 7.73 -6.32 -16.26
N ALA A 50 8.67 -6.17 -15.32
CA ALA A 50 9.35 -7.29 -14.69
C ALA A 50 8.42 -8.19 -13.87
N LEU A 51 7.31 -7.65 -13.35
CA LEU A 51 6.37 -8.35 -12.49
C LEU A 51 4.94 -8.13 -12.95
N ARG A 52 4.07 -9.11 -12.71
CA ARG A 52 2.62 -8.95 -12.83
C ARG A 52 2.04 -8.50 -11.51
N HIS A 53 0.81 -8.00 -11.52
CA HIS A 53 0.14 -7.58 -10.29
C HIS A 53 -0.05 -8.76 -9.32
N GLU A 54 -0.39 -9.94 -9.84
CA GLU A 54 -0.56 -11.15 -9.03
C GLU A 54 0.74 -11.71 -8.44
N ASP A 55 1.91 -11.25 -8.90
CA ASP A 55 3.20 -11.71 -8.37
C ASP A 55 3.57 -11.01 -7.05
N VAL A 56 2.87 -9.94 -6.65
CA VAL A 56 3.18 -9.15 -5.45
C VAL A 56 1.99 -9.15 -4.50
N PHE A 57 2.21 -9.65 -3.29
CA PHE A 57 1.27 -9.60 -2.19
C PHE A 57 1.33 -8.23 -1.49
N LEU A 58 0.29 -7.42 -1.64
CA LEU A 58 0.21 -6.08 -1.04
C LEU A 58 -0.84 -6.01 0.06
N THR A 59 -0.38 -5.60 1.24
CA THR A 59 -1.21 -5.38 2.43
C THR A 59 -1.37 -3.88 2.68
N SER A 60 -2.60 -3.40 2.91
CA SER A 60 -2.85 -2.09 3.53
C SER A 60 -3.81 -2.21 4.72
N LYS A 61 -4.01 -1.12 5.44
CA LYS A 61 -4.71 -1.10 6.74
C LYS A 61 -5.65 0.09 6.87
N LEU A 62 -6.86 -0.17 7.32
CA LEU A 62 -7.88 0.82 7.69
C LEU A 62 -7.44 1.58 8.95
N CYS A 63 -7.36 2.91 8.84
CA CYS A 63 -6.98 3.78 9.96
C CYS A 63 -8.11 3.88 11.00
N ASN A 64 -7.73 4.10 12.27
CA ASN A 64 -8.64 4.22 13.42
C ASN A 64 -9.72 5.29 13.26
N THR A 65 -9.50 6.33 12.44
CA THR A 65 -10.48 7.39 12.15
C THR A 65 -11.51 7.01 11.10
N GLN A 66 -11.39 5.84 10.48
CA GLN A 66 -12.20 5.39 9.34
C GLN A 66 -13.03 4.13 9.66
N HIS A 67 -13.24 3.82 10.94
CA HIS A 67 -13.99 2.62 11.35
C HIS A 67 -15.51 2.75 11.20
N HIS A 68 -16.05 3.97 11.05
CA HIS A 68 -17.48 4.12 10.78
C HIS A 68 -17.82 3.40 9.46
N PRO A 69 -18.86 2.54 9.40
CA PRO A 69 -19.16 1.73 8.22
C PRO A 69 -19.19 2.52 6.91
N ASP A 70 -19.79 3.72 6.93
CA ASP A 70 -19.90 4.61 5.77
C ASP A 70 -18.56 5.09 5.20
N TYR A 71 -17.47 5.01 5.98
CA TYR A 71 -16.14 5.50 5.58
C TYR A 71 -15.22 4.38 5.08
N VAL A 72 -15.52 3.11 5.38
CA VAL A 72 -14.61 1.98 5.14
C VAL A 72 -14.30 1.83 3.65
N GLU A 73 -15.32 1.82 2.80
CA GLU A 73 -15.15 1.68 1.35
C GLU A 73 -14.37 2.86 0.76
N THR A 74 -14.70 4.08 1.20
CA THR A 74 -14.01 5.30 0.76
C THR A 74 -12.54 5.27 1.18
N ALA A 75 -12.22 4.81 2.39
CA ALA A 75 -10.85 4.71 2.89
C ALA A 75 -10.04 3.65 2.12
N CYS A 76 -10.62 2.48 1.87
CA CYS A 76 -9.99 1.43 1.05
C CYS A 76 -9.73 1.92 -0.38
N SER A 77 -10.73 2.57 -0.99
CA SER A 77 -10.63 3.14 -2.35
C SER A 77 -9.52 4.18 -2.44
N LYS A 78 -9.36 5.04 -1.42
CA LYS A 78 -8.24 6.00 -1.36
C LYS A 78 -6.88 5.29 -1.34
N SER A 79 -6.73 4.21 -0.58
CA SER A 79 -5.49 3.42 -0.57
C SER A 79 -5.21 2.78 -1.93
N LEU A 80 -6.24 2.21 -2.59
CA LEU A 80 -6.13 1.67 -3.95
C LEU A 80 -5.68 2.73 -4.96
N ILE A 81 -6.27 3.93 -4.92
CA ILE A 81 -5.89 5.06 -5.77
C ILE A 81 -4.44 5.46 -5.54
N HIS A 82 -4.02 5.63 -4.29
CA HIS A 82 -2.64 6.01 -3.97
C HIS A 82 -1.62 4.94 -4.39
N LEU A 83 -1.96 3.66 -4.20
CA LEU A 83 -1.10 2.55 -4.59
C LEU A 83 -1.14 2.25 -6.09
N GLY A 84 -2.10 2.80 -6.83
CA GLY A 84 -2.32 2.51 -8.25
C GLY A 84 -2.73 1.06 -8.51
N LEU A 85 -3.61 0.51 -7.67
CA LEU A 85 -4.04 -0.89 -7.70
C LEU A 85 -5.55 -1.02 -7.87
N GLU A 86 -5.98 -2.14 -8.45
CA GLU A 86 -7.40 -2.50 -8.54
C GLU A 86 -7.87 -3.32 -7.32
N TYR A 87 -6.96 -4.00 -6.63
CA TYR A 87 -7.23 -4.79 -5.44
C TYR A 87 -6.04 -4.81 -4.48
N LEU A 88 -6.31 -5.15 -3.22
CA LEU A 88 -5.30 -5.49 -2.21
C LEU A 88 -5.37 -6.99 -1.93
N ALA A 89 -4.21 -7.63 -1.76
CA ALA A 89 -4.16 -9.04 -1.35
C ALA A 89 -4.67 -9.22 0.09
N LEU A 90 -4.49 -8.20 0.94
CA LEU A 90 -4.97 -8.17 2.31
C LEU A 90 -5.31 -6.74 2.75
N TYR A 91 -6.46 -6.57 3.41
CA TYR A 91 -6.85 -5.31 4.04
C TYR A 91 -7.22 -5.55 5.51
N LEU A 92 -6.52 -4.87 6.42
CA LEU A 92 -6.64 -5.11 7.86
C LEU A 92 -7.27 -3.92 8.58
N VAL A 93 -8.00 -4.18 9.66
CA VAL A 93 -8.28 -3.16 10.68
C VAL A 93 -6.97 -2.88 11.43
N TYR A 94 -6.46 -1.64 11.40
CA TYR A 94 -5.12 -1.35 11.93
C TYR A 94 -5.00 -1.54 13.44
N TRP A 95 -6.05 -1.16 14.18
CA TRP A 95 -6.18 -1.34 15.62
C TRP A 95 -7.64 -1.62 15.98
N PRO A 96 -7.94 -2.27 17.10
CA PRO A 96 -9.32 -2.53 17.52
C PRO A 96 -10.05 -1.27 18.04
N THR A 97 -9.39 -0.11 18.10
CA THR A 97 -9.94 1.13 18.68
C THR A 97 -10.28 2.15 17.59
N ALA A 98 -11.52 2.63 17.58
CA ALA A 98 -11.93 3.75 16.75
C ALA A 98 -11.67 5.10 17.45
N PHE A 99 -11.23 6.11 16.69
CA PHE A 99 -11.21 7.50 17.17
C PHE A 99 -12.48 8.21 16.70
N GLN A 100 -13.13 8.94 17.61
CA GLN A 100 -14.30 9.78 17.33
C GLN A 100 -13.88 11.18 16.88
#